data_AF-A0A9X3GNZ7-F1
#
_entry.id   AF-A0A9X3GNZ7-F1
#
_cell.length_a   1.000
_cell.length_b   1.000
_cell.length_c   1.000
_cell.angle_alpha   90.00
_cell.angle_beta   90.00
_cell.angle_gamma   90.00
#
_symmetry.space_group_name_H-M   'P 1'
#
loop_
_entity.id
_entity.type
_entity.pdbx_description
1 polymer ?
#
loop_
_entity_poly.entity_id
_entity_poly.type
_entity_poly.pdbx_seq_one_letter_code
_entity_poly.pdbx_strand_id
1 'polypeptide(L)'
;MAHLPGKFVWFEHVSPDPAQAQVFYAGLCGWAVQSMPMGDQTYDMIMNGEQAIGGWRGADKGVTPHWASYLSVPDVDKSVMASTAAGATLVMPPTAFGDVGRGAAIQDPSGAMVCLWKNAQGDPQDAANTPFGNWFWNELWSTDIKAATAFYAKALGHTVDTMDMGPQGTYYILKDGGGAMRAGAMQQAPDASMPSFWLPYIHVADCDAAGAMARELGAVETIVPPNDIPGIGRFTVIIDPLGAPIGLIKGAG
;
A
#
# COMPACT_ATOMS: atom_id res chain seq x y z
N MET A 1 -22.96 -5.63 -5.51
CA MET A 1 -21.55 -5.92 -5.80
C MET A 1 -20.84 -6.16 -4.47
N ALA A 2 -19.84 -7.03 -4.43
CA ALA A 2 -19.19 -7.39 -3.17
C ALA A 2 -18.16 -6.34 -2.75
N HIS A 3 -18.11 -6.04 -1.46
CA HIS A 3 -17.02 -5.30 -0.84
C HIS A 3 -16.27 -6.24 0.08
N LEU A 4 -14.96 -6.06 0.17
CA LEU A 4 -14.05 -6.89 0.94
C LEU A 4 -13.37 -6.01 2.01
N PRO A 5 -14.07 -5.69 3.12
CA PRO A 5 -13.50 -4.87 4.18
C PRO A 5 -12.12 -5.35 4.63
N GLY A 6 -11.22 -4.41 4.82
CA GLY A 6 -9.83 -4.67 5.17
C GLY A 6 -8.92 -4.97 3.98
N LYS A 7 -9.44 -5.21 2.76
CA LYS A 7 -8.61 -5.38 1.57
C LYS A 7 -8.06 -4.03 1.10
N PHE A 8 -6.79 -3.98 0.71
CA PHE A 8 -6.26 -2.86 -0.07
C PHE A 8 -6.69 -2.97 -1.53
N VAL A 9 -7.39 -1.95 -2.02
CA VAL A 9 -8.10 -1.99 -3.32
C VAL A 9 -7.59 -0.97 -4.33
N TRP A 10 -6.77 -0.02 -3.88
CA TRP A 10 -6.20 1.03 -4.73
C TRP A 10 -4.92 1.57 -4.10
N PHE A 11 -4.05 2.13 -4.94
CA PHE A 11 -2.78 2.72 -4.53
C PHE A 11 -2.51 3.97 -5.34
N GLU A 12 -2.07 5.05 -4.69
CA GLU A 12 -1.64 6.25 -5.40
C GLU A 12 -0.17 6.51 -5.14
N HIS A 13 0.59 6.72 -6.21
CA HIS A 13 1.92 7.30 -6.08
C HIS A 13 1.78 8.81 -5.97
N VAL A 14 2.29 9.36 -4.88
CA VAL A 14 2.19 10.79 -4.58
C VAL A 14 3.59 11.37 -4.60
N SER A 15 3.87 12.26 -5.55
CA SER A 15 5.22 12.82 -5.71
C SER A 15 5.22 14.17 -6.43
N PRO A 16 6.29 14.98 -6.28
CA PRO A 16 6.39 16.28 -6.96
C PRO A 16 6.59 16.16 -8.48
N ASP A 17 7.00 14.98 -8.98
CA ASP A 17 7.19 14.70 -10.41
C ASP A 17 6.61 13.32 -10.77
N PRO A 18 5.28 13.22 -10.95
CA PRO A 18 4.65 11.96 -11.33
C PRO A 18 5.13 11.42 -12.68
N ALA A 19 5.58 12.28 -13.61
CA ALA A 19 6.08 11.84 -14.90
C ALA A 19 7.40 11.05 -14.76
N GLN A 20 8.28 11.46 -13.84
CA GLN A 20 9.48 10.67 -13.52
C GLN A 20 9.11 9.30 -12.92
N ALA A 21 8.11 9.25 -12.04
CA ALA A 21 7.61 7.98 -11.49
C ALA A 21 7.07 7.08 -12.61
N GLN A 22 6.25 7.63 -13.52
CA GLN A 22 5.68 6.90 -14.66
C GLN A 22 6.76 6.22 -15.51
N VAL A 23 7.85 6.93 -15.85
CA VAL A 23 8.97 6.37 -16.61
C VAL A 23 9.64 5.22 -15.84
N PHE A 24 9.88 5.40 -14.54
CA PHE A 24 10.49 4.37 -13.70
C PHE A 24 9.65 3.10 -13.65
N TYR A 25 8.37 3.20 -13.31
CA TYR A 25 7.50 2.01 -13.17
C TYR A 25 7.13 1.38 -14.52
N ALA A 26 7.08 2.16 -15.61
CA ALA A 26 6.98 1.63 -16.96
C ALA A 26 8.19 0.73 -17.31
N GLY A 27 9.41 1.16 -16.97
CA GLY A 27 10.62 0.36 -17.17
C GLY A 27 10.69 -0.88 -16.27
N LEU A 28 10.25 -0.76 -15.01
CA LEU A 28 10.36 -1.82 -14.02
C LEU A 28 9.33 -2.94 -14.21
N CYS A 29 8.08 -2.59 -14.51
CA CYS A 29 6.97 -3.54 -14.54
C CYS A 29 5.97 -3.33 -15.69
N GLY A 30 6.29 -2.47 -16.65
CA GLY A 30 5.48 -2.28 -17.85
C GLY A 30 4.19 -1.51 -17.61
N TRP A 31 4.05 -0.80 -16.48
CA TRP A 31 2.86 0.01 -16.23
C TRP A 31 2.71 1.11 -17.26
N ALA A 32 1.48 1.26 -17.74
CA ALA A 32 1.08 2.33 -18.64
C ALA A 32 0.27 3.39 -17.89
N VAL A 33 0.10 4.54 -18.54
CA VAL A 33 -0.70 5.66 -18.02
C VAL A 33 -1.95 5.78 -18.87
N GLN A 34 -3.10 5.83 -18.22
CA GLN A 34 -4.36 6.22 -18.84
C GLN A 34 -4.93 7.44 -18.15
N SER A 35 -4.95 8.57 -18.86
CA SER A 35 -5.51 9.82 -18.37
C SER A 35 -7.03 9.85 -18.52
N MET A 36 -7.74 10.14 -17.44
CA MET A 36 -9.20 10.24 -17.41
C MET A 36 -9.61 11.66 -16.96
N PRO A 37 -10.64 12.26 -17.59
CA PRO A 37 -11.19 13.53 -17.11
C PRO A 37 -11.79 13.38 -15.70
N MET A 38 -11.45 14.28 -14.79
CA MET A 38 -12.00 14.36 -13.43
C MET A 38 -12.37 15.80 -13.10
N GLY A 39 -13.55 16.23 -13.57
CA GLY A 39 -13.96 17.63 -13.51
C GLY A 39 -13.03 18.51 -14.36
N ASP A 40 -12.46 19.56 -13.76
CA ASP A 40 -11.49 20.45 -14.41
C ASP A 40 -10.04 19.92 -14.35
N GLN A 41 -9.84 18.75 -13.75
CA GLN A 41 -8.53 18.10 -13.61
C GLN A 41 -8.47 16.82 -14.45
N THR A 42 -7.25 16.31 -14.62
CA THR A 42 -7.01 14.98 -15.20
C THR A 42 -6.52 14.05 -14.11
N TYR A 43 -7.04 12.84 -14.08
CA TYR A 43 -6.55 11.76 -13.23
C TYR A 43 -5.78 10.75 -14.08
N ASP A 44 -4.49 10.62 -13.81
CA ASP A 44 -3.62 9.69 -14.50
C ASP A 44 -3.66 8.34 -13.79
N MET A 45 -4.31 7.36 -14.40
CA MET A 45 -4.44 6.00 -13.86
C MET A 45 -3.21 5.16 -14.20
N ILE A 46 -2.82 4.31 -13.25
CA ILE A 46 -1.84 3.25 -13.42
C ILE A 46 -2.54 2.05 -14.03
N MET A 47 -2.08 1.65 -15.22
CA MET A 47 -2.60 0.50 -15.96
C MET A 47 -1.55 -0.61 -15.99
N ASN A 48 -1.93 -1.81 -15.53
CA ASN A 48 -1.19 -3.03 -15.78
C ASN A 48 -1.94 -3.86 -16.84
N GLY A 49 -1.48 -3.77 -18.09
CA GLY A 49 -2.25 -4.23 -19.24
C GLY A 49 -3.57 -3.45 -19.34
N GLU A 50 -4.69 -4.17 -19.34
CA GLU A 50 -6.04 -3.58 -19.38
C GLU A 50 -6.60 -3.26 -17.98
N GLN A 51 -5.90 -3.66 -16.91
CA GLN A 51 -6.38 -3.49 -15.54
C GLN A 51 -5.88 -2.17 -14.95
N ALA A 52 -6.81 -1.35 -14.48
CA ALA A 52 -6.51 -0.20 -13.65
C ALA A 52 -6.20 -0.63 -12.20
N ILE A 53 -5.06 -0.21 -11.67
CA ILE A 53 -4.57 -0.67 -10.35
C ILE A 53 -4.17 0.46 -9.40
N GLY A 54 -4.17 1.70 -9.86
CA GLY A 54 -3.74 2.83 -9.05
C GLY A 54 -3.80 4.16 -9.78
N GLY A 55 -3.26 5.20 -9.17
CA GLY A 55 -3.17 6.54 -9.77
C GLY A 55 -1.84 7.23 -9.51
N TRP A 56 -1.53 8.18 -10.38
CA TRP A 56 -0.43 9.11 -10.22
C TRP A 56 -0.98 10.44 -9.71
N ARG A 57 -0.39 10.98 -8.64
CA ARG A 57 -0.81 12.24 -8.04
C ARG A 57 0.36 13.16 -7.78
N GLY A 58 0.23 14.42 -8.18
CA GLY A 58 1.13 15.49 -7.75
C GLY A 58 1.08 15.66 -6.24
N ALA A 59 2.25 15.74 -5.59
CA ALA A 59 2.35 16.04 -4.18
C ALA A 59 2.15 17.55 -3.92
N ASP A 60 1.41 17.88 -2.86
CA ASP A 60 1.39 19.24 -2.33
C ASP A 60 2.78 19.64 -1.81
N LYS A 61 3.04 20.94 -1.76
CA LYS A 61 4.33 21.46 -1.29
C LYS A 61 4.63 20.98 0.14
N GLY A 62 5.76 20.31 0.31
CA GLY A 62 6.23 19.82 1.61
C GLY A 62 5.77 18.40 1.96
N VAL A 63 4.96 17.76 1.12
CA VAL A 63 4.62 16.35 1.26
C VAL A 63 5.75 15.50 0.70
N THR A 64 6.31 14.62 1.53
CA THR A 64 7.33 13.65 1.12
C THR A 64 6.74 12.62 0.15
N PRO A 65 7.46 12.21 -0.90
CA PRO A 65 6.99 11.19 -1.83
C PRO A 65 6.69 9.86 -1.15
N HIS A 66 5.55 9.24 -1.50
CA HIS A 66 5.09 8.00 -0.88
C HIS A 66 4.03 7.30 -1.74
N TRP A 67 3.74 6.04 -1.38
CA TRP A 67 2.55 5.33 -1.84
C TRP A 67 1.42 5.48 -0.82
N ALA A 68 0.28 6.01 -1.24
CA ALA A 68 -0.94 6.05 -0.44
C ALA A 68 -1.76 4.78 -0.71
N SER A 69 -1.98 3.97 0.33
CA SER A 69 -2.69 2.70 0.23
C SER A 69 -4.16 2.84 0.66
N TYR A 70 -5.10 2.35 -0.16
CA TYR A 70 -6.54 2.50 0.05
C TYR A 70 -7.16 1.21 0.57
N LEU A 71 -7.55 1.24 1.84
CA LEU A 71 -8.21 0.16 2.56
C LEU A 71 -9.72 0.22 2.34
N SER A 72 -10.30 -0.86 1.83
CA SER A 72 -11.74 -1.01 1.69
C SER A 72 -12.40 -1.03 3.07
N VAL A 73 -13.41 -0.19 3.26
CA VAL A 73 -14.24 -0.14 4.45
C VAL A 73 -15.72 -0.22 4.08
N PRO A 74 -16.58 -0.77 4.96
CA PRO A 74 -18.00 -0.89 4.65
C PRO A 74 -18.69 0.48 4.51
N ASP A 75 -18.23 1.48 5.28
CA ASP A 75 -18.77 2.83 5.40
C ASP A 75 -17.64 3.78 5.84
N VAL A 76 -17.33 4.79 5.03
CA VAL A 76 -16.17 5.68 5.26
C VAL A 76 -16.38 6.56 6.49
N ASP A 77 -17.55 7.19 6.62
CA ASP A 77 -17.84 8.12 7.71
C ASP A 77 -17.80 7.40 9.06
N LYS A 78 -18.45 6.23 9.16
CA LYS A 78 -18.40 5.41 10.38
C LYS A 78 -16.99 4.95 10.71
N SER A 79 -16.21 4.58 9.69
CA SER A 79 -14.83 4.11 9.89
C SER A 79 -13.91 5.24 10.34
N VAL A 80 -14.10 6.47 9.83
CA VAL A 80 -13.37 7.66 10.31
C VAL A 80 -13.75 7.97 11.76
N MET A 81 -15.03 7.93 12.11
CA MET A 81 -15.48 8.13 13.50
C MET A 81 -14.86 7.10 14.45
N ALA A 82 -14.89 5.81 14.08
CA ALA A 82 -14.28 4.74 14.88
C ALA A 82 -12.76 4.91 15.00
N SER A 83 -12.09 5.28 13.91
CA SER A 83 -10.64 5.48 13.86
C SER A 83 -10.19 6.64 14.73
N THR A 84 -10.86 7.79 14.61
CA THR A 84 -10.55 8.97 15.43
C THR A 84 -10.81 8.73 16.92
N ALA A 85 -11.91 8.03 17.26
CA ALA A 85 -12.17 7.58 18.64
C ALA A 85 -11.14 6.56 19.16
N ALA A 86 -10.41 5.89 18.27
CA ALA A 86 -9.32 4.97 18.59
C ALA A 86 -7.93 5.63 18.55
N GLY A 87 -7.85 6.96 18.37
CA GLY A 87 -6.60 7.72 18.43
C GLY A 87 -5.95 8.03 17.08
N ALA A 88 -6.61 7.74 15.97
CA ALA A 88 -6.13 8.19 14.66
C ALA A 88 -6.28 9.71 14.49
N THR A 89 -5.37 10.31 13.76
CA THR A 89 -5.47 11.70 13.31
C THR A 89 -6.17 11.75 11.97
N LEU A 90 -7.18 12.61 11.82
CA LEU A 90 -7.84 12.84 10.54
C LEU A 90 -6.95 13.71 9.64
N VAL A 91 -6.60 13.20 8.45
CA VAL A 91 -5.79 13.93 7.46
C VAL A 91 -6.67 14.53 6.37
N MET A 92 -7.58 13.73 5.81
CA MET A 92 -8.57 14.18 4.83
C MET A 92 -9.97 13.75 5.28
N PRO A 93 -10.94 14.67 5.36
CA PRO A 93 -12.30 14.34 5.75
C PRO A 93 -12.97 13.40 4.74
N PRO A 94 -14.01 12.64 5.14
CA PRO A 94 -14.86 11.88 4.24
C PRO A 94 -15.38 12.72 3.06
N THR A 95 -14.88 12.41 1.87
CA THR A 95 -15.11 13.15 0.62
C THR A 95 -15.72 12.23 -0.43
N ALA A 96 -16.70 12.73 -1.18
CA ALA A 96 -17.28 12.02 -2.31
C ALA A 96 -16.45 12.28 -3.57
N PHE A 97 -16.13 11.21 -4.32
CA PHE A 97 -15.36 11.25 -5.57
C PHE A 97 -16.27 10.88 -6.74
N GLY A 98 -17.33 11.67 -6.93
CA GLY A 98 -18.34 11.43 -7.97
C GLY A 98 -18.91 10.01 -7.93
N ASP A 99 -18.98 9.38 -9.09
CA ASP A 99 -19.49 8.01 -9.25
C ASP A 99 -18.44 6.93 -8.94
N VAL A 100 -17.20 7.29 -8.58
CA VAL A 100 -16.12 6.33 -8.30
C VAL A 100 -16.26 5.75 -6.90
N GLY A 101 -16.56 6.60 -5.92
CA GLY A 101 -16.67 6.17 -4.53
C GLY A 101 -16.58 7.28 -3.51
N ARG A 102 -16.31 6.90 -2.28
CA ARG A 102 -16.11 7.79 -1.14
C ARG A 102 -14.80 7.45 -0.46
N GLY A 103 -14.06 8.47 -0.03
CA GLY A 103 -12.73 8.30 0.56
C GLY A 103 -12.45 9.22 1.73
N ALA A 104 -11.53 8.83 2.60
CA ALA A 104 -10.93 9.65 3.65
C ALA A 104 -9.46 9.24 3.81
N ALA A 105 -8.66 10.07 4.49
CA ALA A 105 -7.30 9.71 4.86
C ALA A 105 -7.10 9.96 6.36
N ILE A 106 -6.43 9.03 7.02
CA ILE A 106 -6.09 9.12 8.44
C ILE A 106 -4.63 8.75 8.65
N GLN A 107 -4.06 9.17 9.77
CA GLN A 107 -2.84 8.60 10.34
C GLN A 107 -3.21 7.74 11.54
N ASP A 108 -2.74 6.50 11.57
CA ASP A 108 -2.90 5.64 12.74
C ASP A 108 -2.08 6.15 13.95
N PRO A 109 -2.25 5.59 15.16
CA PRO A 109 -1.52 6.06 16.34
C PRO A 109 0.01 5.97 16.25
N SER A 110 0.53 5.15 15.34
CA SER A 110 1.98 5.08 15.06
C SER A 110 2.44 6.10 14.02
N GLY A 111 1.52 6.88 13.44
CA GLY A 111 1.77 7.93 12.46
C GLY A 111 1.67 7.49 11.00
N ALA A 112 1.39 6.20 10.72
CA ALA A 112 1.30 5.72 9.35
C ALA A 112 0.01 6.19 8.69
N MET A 113 0.12 6.77 7.49
CA MET A 113 -1.04 7.21 6.72
C MET A 113 -1.71 6.04 6.00
N VAL A 114 -3.04 5.96 6.10
CA VAL A 114 -3.87 5.01 5.33
C VAL A 114 -5.12 5.72 4.81
N CYS A 115 -5.49 5.44 3.56
CA CYS A 115 -6.73 5.92 2.97
C CYS A 115 -7.85 4.92 3.26
N LEU A 116 -8.99 5.39 3.76
CA LEU A 116 -10.20 4.57 3.91
C LEU A 116 -11.08 4.79 2.68
N TRP A 117 -11.52 3.71 2.04
CA TRP A 117 -12.19 3.79 0.76
C TRP A 117 -13.44 2.93 0.68
N LYS A 118 -14.46 3.44 0.01
CA LYS A 118 -15.64 2.70 -0.40
C LYS A 118 -15.85 2.89 -1.90
N ASN A 119 -15.53 1.86 -2.68
CA ASN A 119 -15.86 1.83 -4.10
C ASN A 119 -17.38 1.90 -4.30
N ALA A 120 -17.84 2.57 -5.36
CA ALA A 120 -19.25 2.55 -5.72
C ALA A 120 -19.63 1.25 -6.45
N GLN A 121 -18.71 0.65 -7.22
CA GLN A 121 -18.95 -0.54 -8.05
C GLN A 121 -18.49 -1.86 -7.40
N GLY A 122 -18.24 -1.87 -6.08
CA GLY A 122 -17.65 -3.02 -5.41
C GLY A 122 -16.14 -3.08 -5.53
N ASP A 123 -15.53 -4.02 -4.82
CA ASP A 123 -14.08 -4.17 -4.78
C ASP A 123 -13.61 -5.23 -5.79
N PRO A 124 -12.37 -5.10 -6.31
CA PRO A 124 -11.71 -6.18 -7.03
C PRO A 124 -11.75 -7.45 -6.19
N GLN A 125 -12.19 -8.57 -6.78
CA GLN A 125 -12.28 -9.84 -6.07
C GLN A 125 -10.89 -10.37 -5.72
N ASP A 126 -10.82 -11.26 -4.73
CA ASP A 126 -9.58 -11.97 -4.43
C ASP A 126 -9.26 -12.92 -5.58
N ALA A 127 -7.99 -12.95 -5.99
CA ALA A 127 -7.50 -13.82 -7.04
C ALA A 127 -6.60 -14.89 -6.41
N ALA A 128 -6.65 -16.11 -6.95
CA ALA A 128 -5.79 -17.20 -6.48
C ALA A 128 -4.30 -16.92 -6.77
N ASN A 129 -4.03 -16.21 -7.87
CA ASN A 129 -2.69 -15.83 -8.30
C ASN A 129 -2.65 -14.34 -8.64
N THR A 130 -1.55 -13.69 -8.30
CA THR A 130 -1.29 -12.29 -8.66
C THR A 130 -0.48 -12.24 -9.96
N PRO A 131 -0.97 -11.59 -11.04
CA PRO A 131 -0.18 -11.38 -12.25
C PRO A 131 1.10 -10.59 -12.01
N PHE A 132 2.10 -10.71 -12.88
CA PHE A 132 3.26 -9.83 -12.87
C PHE A 132 2.82 -8.35 -12.93
N GLY A 133 3.50 -7.48 -12.19
CA GLY A 133 3.20 -6.06 -12.14
C GLY A 133 1.96 -5.69 -11.31
N ASN A 134 1.18 -6.65 -10.80
CA ASN A 134 0.06 -6.34 -9.91
C ASN A 134 0.48 -6.26 -8.44
N TRP A 135 -0.34 -5.57 -7.65
CA TRP A 135 -0.19 -5.53 -6.19
C TRP A 135 -0.32 -6.93 -5.59
N PHE A 136 0.70 -7.33 -4.84
CA PHE A 136 0.81 -8.65 -4.22
C PHE A 136 0.44 -8.61 -2.74
N TRP A 137 0.95 -7.62 -2.01
CA TRP A 137 0.80 -7.50 -0.57
C TRP A 137 0.87 -6.03 -0.14
N ASN A 138 0.43 -5.75 1.07
CA ASN A 138 0.64 -4.45 1.71
C ASN A 138 1.01 -4.67 3.17
N GLU A 139 2.03 -3.96 3.63
CA GLU A 139 2.65 -4.22 4.92
C GLU A 139 2.88 -2.94 5.70
N LEU A 140 2.43 -2.90 6.95
CA LEU A 140 2.68 -1.77 7.83
C LEU A 140 4.05 -1.94 8.51
N TRP A 141 4.95 -1.01 8.25
CA TRP A 141 6.19 -0.84 9.01
C TRP A 141 5.92 0.20 10.08
N SER A 142 5.87 -0.23 11.34
CA SER A 142 5.45 0.62 12.45
C SER A 142 6.57 0.83 13.46
N THR A 143 6.68 2.06 13.96
CA THR A 143 7.50 2.42 15.12
C THR A 143 6.88 1.95 16.45
N ASP A 144 5.58 1.66 16.49
CA ASP A 144 4.88 1.05 17.63
C ASP A 144 3.85 0.02 17.14
N ILE A 145 4.32 -1.21 16.90
CA ILE A 145 3.50 -2.27 16.33
C ILE A 145 2.33 -2.66 17.23
N LYS A 146 2.48 -2.48 18.56
CA LYS A 146 1.43 -2.84 19.53
C LYS A 146 0.30 -1.82 19.47
N ALA A 147 0.62 -0.53 19.44
CA ALA A 147 -0.39 0.51 19.26
C ALA A 147 -1.10 0.39 17.91
N ALA A 148 -0.34 0.14 16.83
CA ALA A 148 -0.90 -0.02 15.50
C ALA A 148 -1.86 -1.22 15.40
N THR A 149 -1.43 -2.42 15.79
CA THR A 149 -2.28 -3.63 15.70
C THR A 149 -3.53 -3.54 16.58
N ALA A 150 -3.41 -2.96 17.79
CA ALA A 150 -4.57 -2.69 18.65
C ALA A 150 -5.55 -1.70 18.00
N PHE A 151 -5.04 -0.68 17.30
CA PHE A 151 -5.85 0.26 16.54
C PHE A 151 -6.64 -0.43 15.42
N TYR A 152 -5.97 -1.19 14.53
CA TYR A 152 -6.67 -1.85 13.40
C TYR A 152 -7.71 -2.86 13.89
N ALA A 153 -7.45 -3.55 15.01
CA ALA A 153 -8.42 -4.44 15.62
C ALA A 153 -9.64 -3.68 16.16
N LYS A 154 -9.42 -2.60 16.92
CA LYS A 154 -10.49 -1.83 17.57
C LYS A 154 -11.32 -1.00 16.59
N ALA A 155 -10.67 -0.28 15.67
CA ALA A 155 -11.31 0.71 14.82
C ALA A 155 -11.90 0.10 13.54
N LEU A 156 -11.21 -0.92 12.98
CA LEU A 156 -11.48 -1.44 11.65
C LEU A 156 -11.84 -2.94 11.67
N GLY A 157 -11.91 -3.55 12.85
CA GLY A 157 -12.44 -4.90 13.04
C GLY A 157 -11.49 -6.00 12.58
N HIS A 158 -10.20 -5.71 12.40
CA HIS A 158 -9.22 -6.74 12.05
C HIS A 158 -9.01 -7.73 13.20
N THR A 159 -8.80 -8.99 12.85
CA THR A 159 -8.14 -9.93 13.76
C THR A 159 -6.64 -9.94 13.46
N VAL A 160 -5.83 -10.27 14.46
CA VAL A 160 -4.36 -10.18 14.38
C VAL A 160 -3.76 -11.53 14.74
N ASP A 161 -3.16 -12.19 13.75
CA ASP A 161 -2.34 -13.37 13.95
C ASP A 161 -0.86 -12.98 14.00
N THR A 162 -0.02 -13.88 14.54
CA THR A 162 1.42 -13.67 14.65
C THR A 162 2.20 -14.84 14.10
N MET A 163 3.33 -14.55 13.46
CA MET A 163 4.34 -15.53 13.03
C MET A 163 5.69 -15.16 13.64
N ASP A 164 6.40 -16.16 14.15
CA ASP A 164 7.77 -16.01 14.62
C ASP A 164 8.74 -16.10 13.43
N MET A 165 9.43 -15.00 13.14
CA MET A 165 10.44 -14.90 12.07
C MET A 165 11.87 -15.07 12.62
N GLY A 166 12.01 -15.61 13.84
CA GLY A 166 13.29 -15.83 14.50
C GLY A 166 14.00 -14.50 14.78
N PRO A 167 15.27 -14.32 14.35
CA PRO A 167 16.01 -13.08 14.59
C PRO A 167 15.36 -11.81 14.00
N GLN A 168 14.47 -11.94 13.02
CA GLN A 168 13.74 -10.82 12.41
C GLN A 168 12.55 -10.36 13.27
N GLY A 169 12.25 -11.07 14.36
CA GLY A 169 11.20 -10.72 15.31
C GLY A 169 9.84 -11.31 14.96
N THR A 170 8.78 -10.65 15.42
CA THR A 170 7.40 -11.09 15.20
C THR A 170 6.81 -10.39 13.99
N TYR A 171 6.27 -11.18 13.08
CA TYR A 171 5.44 -10.71 11.98
C TYR A 171 3.97 -10.81 12.36
N TYR A 172 3.18 -9.79 12.02
CA TYR A 172 1.76 -9.73 12.33
C TYR A 172 0.95 -9.82 11.04
N ILE A 173 -0.15 -10.58 11.05
CA ILE A 173 -1.07 -10.69 9.93
C ILE A 173 -2.40 -10.10 10.34
N LEU A 174 -2.79 -9.00 9.68
CA LEU A 174 -4.13 -8.44 9.82
C LEU A 174 -5.09 -9.21 8.92
N LYS A 175 -6.11 -9.78 9.53
CA LYS A 175 -7.16 -10.55 8.85
C LYS A 175 -8.50 -9.84 8.95
N ASP A 176 -9.39 -10.06 7.99
CA ASP A 176 -10.78 -9.61 8.12
C ASP A 176 -11.61 -10.53 9.04
N GLY A 177 -12.88 -10.18 9.26
CA GLY A 177 -13.79 -10.98 10.10
C GLY A 177 -14.12 -12.37 9.54
N GLY A 178 -13.82 -12.63 8.26
CA GLY A 178 -13.92 -13.95 7.63
C GLY A 178 -12.62 -14.76 7.70
N GLY A 179 -11.56 -14.20 8.28
CA GLY A 179 -10.25 -14.84 8.42
C GLY A 179 -9.36 -14.72 7.19
N ALA A 180 -9.77 -13.99 6.15
CA ALA A 180 -8.93 -13.75 4.99
C ALA A 180 -7.76 -12.83 5.38
N MET A 181 -6.56 -13.16 4.94
CA MET A 181 -5.37 -12.34 5.21
C MET A 181 -5.42 -11.09 4.34
N ARG A 182 -5.29 -9.91 4.95
CA ARG A 182 -5.49 -8.62 4.29
C ARG A 182 -4.26 -7.74 4.25
N ALA A 183 -3.37 -7.88 5.24
CA ALA A 183 -2.12 -7.14 5.30
C ALA A 183 -1.14 -7.79 6.28
N GLY A 184 0.13 -7.45 6.09
CA GLY A 184 1.20 -7.69 7.04
C GLY A 184 1.42 -6.48 7.94
N ALA A 185 2.08 -6.68 9.06
CA ALA A 185 2.64 -5.59 9.86
C ALA A 185 3.87 -6.06 10.63
N MET A 186 4.82 -5.16 10.85
CA MET A 186 6.03 -5.44 11.61
C MET A 186 6.53 -4.23 12.39
N GLN A 187 7.27 -4.52 13.45
CA GLN A 187 7.98 -3.51 14.21
C GLN A 187 9.25 -3.11 13.45
N GLN A 188 9.42 -1.81 13.20
CA GLN A 188 10.67 -1.28 12.67
C GLN A 188 11.79 -1.42 13.71
N ALA A 189 13.03 -1.52 13.21
CA ALA A 189 14.21 -1.49 14.07
C ALA A 189 14.25 -0.19 14.91
N PRO A 190 14.74 -0.22 16.16
CA PRO A 190 14.75 0.96 17.04
C PRO A 190 15.51 2.17 16.48
N ASP A 191 16.46 1.93 15.58
CA ASP A 191 17.30 2.93 14.92
C ASP A 191 16.83 3.28 13.49
N ALA A 192 15.66 2.78 13.08
CA ALA A 192 15.06 3.14 11.81
C ALA A 192 14.80 4.66 11.74
N SER A 193 15.23 5.29 10.64
CA SER A 193 15.07 6.73 10.40
C SER A 193 13.73 7.10 9.78
N MET A 194 13.03 6.13 9.18
CA MET A 194 11.75 6.36 8.54
C MET A 194 10.60 6.37 9.56
N PRO A 195 9.60 7.26 9.41
CA PRO A 195 8.37 7.18 10.20
C PRO A 195 7.64 5.87 9.92
N SER A 196 6.54 5.60 10.63
CA SER A 196 5.68 4.47 10.28
C SER A 196 5.02 4.68 8.91
N PHE A 197 4.94 3.65 8.07
CA PHE A 197 4.31 3.73 6.74
C PHE A 197 3.74 2.39 6.27
N TRP A 198 2.80 2.46 5.33
CA TRP A 198 2.31 1.31 4.57
C TRP A 198 3.17 1.10 3.33
N LEU A 199 3.72 -0.11 3.18
CA LEU A 199 4.58 -0.53 2.09
C LEU A 199 3.83 -1.50 1.16
N PRO A 200 3.43 -1.03 -0.05
CA PRO A 200 2.88 -1.94 -1.03
C PRO A 200 3.97 -2.77 -1.70
N TYR A 201 3.61 -3.97 -2.11
CA TYR A 201 4.48 -4.90 -2.83
C TYR A 201 3.95 -5.17 -4.23
N ILE A 202 4.81 -5.06 -5.24
CA ILE A 202 4.52 -5.42 -6.63
C ILE A 202 5.01 -6.85 -6.87
N HIS A 203 4.17 -7.66 -7.51
CA HIS A 203 4.58 -9.00 -7.93
C HIS A 203 5.57 -8.94 -9.10
N VAL A 204 6.73 -9.55 -8.94
CA VAL A 204 7.79 -9.63 -9.96
C VAL A 204 8.18 -11.08 -10.22
N ALA A 205 8.74 -11.34 -11.41
CA ALA A 205 9.18 -12.69 -11.78
C ALA A 205 10.47 -13.12 -11.08
N ASP A 206 11.32 -12.16 -10.69
CA ASP A 206 12.62 -12.34 -10.05
C ASP A 206 13.00 -11.05 -9.30
N CYS A 207 13.23 -11.15 -7.99
CA CYS A 207 13.51 -9.99 -7.14
C CYS A 207 14.91 -9.42 -7.35
N ASP A 208 15.90 -10.25 -7.65
CA ASP A 208 17.28 -9.84 -7.86
C ASP A 208 17.39 -9.08 -9.19
N ALA A 209 16.77 -9.63 -10.25
CA ALA A 209 16.72 -8.96 -11.54
C ALA A 209 15.92 -7.66 -11.48
N ALA A 210 14.76 -7.65 -10.80
CA ALA A 210 13.95 -6.45 -10.65
C ALA A 210 14.67 -5.38 -9.80
N GLY A 211 15.37 -5.77 -8.73
CA GLY A 211 16.19 -4.85 -7.93
C GLY A 211 17.35 -4.24 -8.74
N ALA A 212 18.02 -5.04 -9.57
CA ALA A 212 19.06 -4.56 -10.48
C ALA A 212 18.50 -3.57 -11.52
N MET A 213 17.37 -3.92 -12.16
CA MET A 213 16.66 -3.04 -13.09
C MET A 213 16.25 -1.72 -12.44
N ALA A 214 15.68 -1.78 -11.22
CA ALA A 214 15.32 -0.58 -10.48
C ALA A 214 16.51 0.35 -10.25
N ARG A 215 17.69 -0.20 -9.93
CA ARG A 215 18.92 0.59 -9.79
C ARG A 215 19.32 1.26 -11.11
N GLU A 216 19.25 0.54 -12.23
CA GLU A 216 19.53 1.11 -13.57
C GLU A 216 18.55 2.23 -13.94
N LEU A 217 17.28 2.11 -13.52
CA LEU A 217 16.23 3.11 -13.72
C LEU A 217 16.29 4.28 -12.73
N GLY A 218 17.25 4.28 -11.80
CA GLY A 218 17.50 5.40 -10.88
C GLY A 218 16.90 5.28 -9.49
N ALA A 219 16.51 4.07 -9.04
CA ALA A 219 16.20 3.84 -7.63
C ALA A 219 17.37 4.30 -6.75
N VAL A 220 17.05 5.08 -5.71
CA VAL A 220 18.08 5.77 -4.92
C VAL A 220 18.75 4.83 -3.92
N GLU A 221 18.04 3.80 -3.46
CA GLU A 221 18.52 2.88 -2.45
C GLU A 221 17.81 1.52 -2.52
N THR A 222 18.52 0.46 -2.12
CA THR A 222 17.93 -0.84 -1.75
C THR A 222 17.97 -0.97 -0.24
N ILE A 223 16.85 -0.70 0.44
CA ILE A 223 16.78 -0.72 1.91
C ILE A 223 16.75 -2.14 2.47
N VAL A 224 16.19 -3.09 1.71
CA VAL A 224 16.26 -4.52 2.01
C VAL A 224 16.78 -5.25 0.78
N PRO A 225 18.03 -5.77 0.81
CA PRO A 225 18.56 -6.60 -0.26
C PRO A 225 17.67 -7.82 -0.53
N PRO A 226 17.69 -8.38 -1.76
CA PRO A 226 16.95 -9.59 -2.08
C PRO A 226 17.15 -10.71 -1.05
N ASN A 227 16.06 -11.11 -0.39
CA ASN A 227 16.07 -12.10 0.68
C ASN A 227 14.88 -13.05 0.59
N ASP A 228 15.08 -14.29 1.05
CA ASP A 228 14.05 -15.32 1.05
C ASP A 228 13.18 -15.22 2.32
N ILE A 229 11.90 -15.50 2.12
CA ILE A 229 10.90 -15.71 3.17
C ILE A 229 10.52 -17.20 3.11
N PRO A 230 11.02 -18.04 4.03
CA PRO A 230 10.79 -19.49 3.99
C PRO A 230 9.30 -19.84 3.84
N GLY A 231 8.97 -20.59 2.79
CA GLY A 231 7.61 -21.04 2.49
C GLY A 231 6.68 -19.98 1.88
N ILE A 232 7.12 -18.73 1.73
CA ILE A 232 6.30 -17.62 1.20
C ILE A 232 6.82 -17.10 -0.14
N GLY A 233 8.13 -16.94 -0.29
CA GLY A 233 8.70 -16.39 -1.52
C GLY A 233 10.04 -15.69 -1.32
N ARG A 234 10.36 -14.76 -2.21
CA ARG A 234 11.56 -13.91 -2.16
C ARG A 234 11.15 -12.47 -2.38
N PHE A 235 11.81 -11.53 -1.70
CA PHE A 235 11.48 -10.11 -1.81
C PHE A 235 12.72 -9.22 -1.74
N THR A 236 12.57 -7.97 -2.19
CA THR A 236 13.48 -6.87 -1.94
C THR A 236 12.66 -5.60 -1.71
N VAL A 237 13.20 -4.62 -1.00
CA VAL A 237 12.57 -3.32 -0.82
C VAL A 237 13.54 -2.25 -1.26
N ILE A 238 13.05 -1.35 -2.10
CA ILE A 238 13.82 -0.26 -2.70
C ILE A 238 13.16 1.08 -2.40
N ILE A 239 13.91 2.16 -2.61
CA ILE A 239 13.38 3.52 -2.68
C ILE A 239 13.46 3.97 -4.13
N ASP A 240 12.33 4.37 -4.71
CA ASP A 240 12.24 4.83 -6.09
C ASP A 240 12.99 6.17 -6.31
N PRO A 241 13.13 6.65 -7.56
CA PRO A 241 13.89 7.88 -7.86
C PRO A 241 13.43 9.13 -7.12
N LEU A 242 12.18 9.14 -6.63
CA LEU A 242 11.55 10.27 -5.97
C LEU A 242 11.59 10.15 -4.44
N GLY A 243 12.00 9.00 -3.91
CA GLY A 243 12.08 8.78 -2.47
C GLY A 243 10.93 7.95 -1.89
N ALA A 244 10.04 7.38 -2.70
CA ALA A 244 8.96 6.54 -2.20
C ALA A 244 9.42 5.08 -2.04
N PRO A 245 9.30 4.47 -0.84
CA PRO A 245 9.59 3.05 -0.64
C PRO A 245 8.59 2.16 -1.38
N ILE A 246 9.08 1.08 -2.00
CA ILE A 246 8.26 0.06 -2.66
C ILE A 246 8.88 -1.33 -2.52
N GLY A 247 8.04 -2.33 -2.23
CA GLY A 247 8.44 -3.73 -2.17
C GLY A 247 8.29 -4.42 -3.52
N LEU A 248 9.22 -5.32 -3.84
CA LEU A 248 9.17 -6.20 -5.00
C LEU A 248 9.23 -7.64 -4.51
N ILE A 249 8.23 -8.45 -4.85
CA ILE A 249 8.10 -9.80 -4.32
C ILE A 249 7.78 -10.81 -5.42
N LYS A 250 8.38 -11.99 -5.31
CA LYS A 250 7.99 -13.18 -6.02
C LYS A 250 7.39 -14.16 -5.01
N GLY A 251 6.09 -14.43 -5.13
CA GLY A 251 5.45 -15.46 -4.31
C GLY A 251 6.01 -16.85 -4.60
N ALA A 252 6.00 -17.74 -3.62
CA ALA A 252 6.19 -19.16 -3.85
C ALA A 252 5.06 -19.66 -4.76
N GLY A 253 5.44 -20.30 -5.87
CA GLY A 253 4.50 -20.90 -6.83
C GLY A 253 3.87 -22.19 -6.34
#